data_AF-A0A1J3JAF4-F1
#
_entry.id   AF-A0A1J3JAF4-F1
#
_cell.length_a   1.000
_cell.length_b   1.000
_cell.length_c   1.000
_cell.angle_alpha   90.00
_cell.angle_beta   90.00
_cell.angle_gamma   90.00
#
_symmetry.space_group_name_H-M   'P 1'
#
loop_
_entity.id
_entity.type
_entity.pdbx_description
1 polymer ?
#
loop_
_entity_poly.entity_id
_entity_poly.type
_entity_poly.pdbx_seq_one_letter_code
_entity_poly.pdbx_strand_id
1 'polypeptide(L)'
;EEREKLLEFYERVSGARMHASFIRPGGVAQDLPLGLCRDIDSFTQQFASRIDELEEMLTGNRIWKQRLVDIGTVTAQQAKDWGFSGVMLRGSGVCWDLRRAAP
;
A
#
# COMPACT_ATOMS: atom_id res chain seq x y z
N GLU A 1 10.15 -3.13 -11.01
CA GLU A 1 11.15 -3.99 -10.35
C GLU A 1 10.78 -4.29 -8.90
N GLU A 2 10.58 -3.29 -8.03
CA GLU A 2 10.30 -3.54 -6.60
C GLU A 2 9.06 -4.41 -6.33
N ARG A 3 7.99 -4.26 -7.14
CA ARG A 3 6.83 -5.15 -7.07
C ARG A 3 7.19 -6.61 -7.35
N GLU A 4 8.15 -6.88 -8.23
CA GLU A 4 8.57 -8.24 -8.58
C GLU A 4 9.18 -8.95 -7.37
N LYS A 5 10.03 -8.24 -6.61
CA LYS A 5 10.63 -8.73 -5.36
C LYS A 5 9.56 -9.09 -4.32
N LEU A 6 8.48 -8.30 -4.23
CA LEU A 6 7.34 -8.61 -3.36
C LEU A 6 6.60 -9.88 -3.82
N LEU A 7 6.46 -10.11 -5.14
CA LEU A 7 5.84 -11.33 -5.67
C LEU A 7 6.70 -12.56 -5.42
N GLU A 8 8.03 -12.42 -5.40
CA GLU A 8 8.95 -13.49 -5.01
C GLU A 8 8.74 -13.89 -3.54
N PHE A 9 8.52 -12.92 -2.64
CA PHE A 9 8.16 -13.25 -1.25
C PHE A 9 6.83 -14.01 -1.16
N TYR A 10 5.83 -13.63 -1.96
CA TYR A 10 4.57 -14.38 -2.05
C TYR A 10 4.77 -15.80 -2.56
N GLU A 11 5.61 -15.98 -3.58
CA GLU A 11 5.96 -17.28 -4.12
C GLU A 11 6.70 -18.15 -3.11
N ARG A 12 7.65 -17.60 -2.36
CA ARG A 12 8.37 -18.33 -1.30
C ARG A 12 7.44 -18.78 -0.18
N VAL A 13 6.44 -17.97 0.17
CA VAL A 13 5.50 -18.28 1.26
C VAL A 13 4.38 -19.21 0.84
N SER A 14 3.98 -19.22 -0.44
CA SER A 14 2.76 -19.92 -0.86
C SER A 14 2.91 -20.84 -2.09
N GLY A 15 4.04 -20.76 -2.78
CA GLY A 15 4.25 -21.40 -4.09
C GLY A 15 3.58 -20.68 -5.26
N ALA A 16 2.83 -19.60 -5.01
CA ALA A 16 2.14 -18.82 -6.02
C ALA A 16 2.49 -17.33 -5.93
N ARG A 17 2.59 -16.68 -7.08
CA ARG A 17 3.05 -15.28 -7.17
C ARG A 17 1.97 -14.26 -6.79
N MET A 18 0.69 -14.56 -6.99
CA MET A 18 -0.42 -13.64 -6.69
C MET A 18 -1.53 -14.31 -5.89
N HIS A 19 -2.08 -15.42 -6.40
CA HIS A 19 -3.17 -16.15 -5.75
C HIS A 19 -2.62 -17.14 -4.71
N ALA A 20 -2.15 -16.60 -3.60
CA ALA A 20 -1.42 -17.36 -2.57
C ALA A 20 -2.28 -18.33 -1.75
N SER A 21 -3.58 -18.08 -1.57
CA SER A 21 -4.45 -18.86 -0.66
C SER A 21 -3.83 -19.12 0.74
N PHE A 22 -3.03 -18.16 1.20
CA PHE A 22 -2.18 -18.29 2.38
C PHE A 22 -2.95 -18.00 3.68
N ILE A 23 -3.79 -16.96 3.68
CA ILE A 23 -4.64 -16.62 4.82
C ILE A 23 -5.91 -17.48 4.75
N ARG A 24 -6.22 -18.20 5.83
CA ARG A 24 -7.36 -19.14 5.90
C ARG A 24 -8.16 -18.91 7.19
N PRO A 25 -9.46 -19.28 7.23
CA PRO A 25 -10.20 -19.30 8.50
C PRO A 25 -9.47 -20.20 9.51
N GLY A 26 -9.06 -19.63 10.64
CA GLY A 26 -8.22 -20.31 11.65
C GLY A 26 -6.74 -19.94 11.64
N GLY A 27 -6.27 -19.10 10.70
CA GLY A 27 -4.90 -18.56 10.71
C GLY A 27 -4.24 -18.54 9.34
N VAL A 28 -3.08 -19.18 9.23
CA VAL A 28 -2.26 -19.24 8.01
C VAL A 28 -2.12 -20.67 7.53
N ALA A 29 -1.89 -20.86 6.23
CA ALA A 29 -1.79 -22.18 5.61
C ALA A 29 -0.53 -22.96 6.03
N GLN A 30 0.60 -22.26 6.21
CA GLN A 30 1.89 -22.82 6.60
C GLN A 30 2.76 -21.77 7.27
N ASP A 31 3.84 -22.21 7.92
CA ASP A 31 4.82 -21.32 8.54
C ASP A 31 5.73 -20.66 7.49
N LEU A 32 6.42 -19.59 7.89
CA LEU A 32 7.36 -18.87 7.02
C LEU A 32 8.62 -19.70 6.77
N PRO A 33 9.15 -19.70 5.53
CA PRO A 33 10.42 -20.37 5.25
C PRO A 33 11.59 -19.68 5.95
N LEU A 34 12.58 -20.47 6.36
CA LEU A 34 13.78 -19.98 7.03
C LEU A 34 14.48 -18.88 6.19
N GLY A 35 14.86 -17.79 6.85
CA GLY A 35 15.58 -16.68 6.22
C GLY A 35 14.69 -15.61 5.57
N LEU A 36 13.41 -15.88 5.32
CA LEU A 36 12.53 -14.91 4.63
C LEU A 36 12.40 -13.57 5.36
N CYS A 37 12.30 -13.58 6.69
CA CYS A 37 12.20 -12.34 7.47
C CYS A 37 13.45 -11.46 7.29
N ARG A 38 14.63 -12.05 7.14
CA ARG A 38 15.88 -11.31 6.90
C ARG A 38 15.90 -10.69 5.51
N ASP A 39 15.38 -11.41 4.52
CA ASP A 39 15.31 -10.92 3.14
C ASP A 39 14.29 -9.77 3.02
N ILE A 40 13.15 -9.87 3.72
CA ILE A 40 12.17 -8.78 3.81
C ILE A 40 12.79 -7.56 4.50
N ASP A 41 13.52 -7.74 5.60
CA ASP A 41 14.19 -6.63 6.29
C ASP A 41 15.17 -5.91 5.35
N SER A 42 16.03 -6.66 4.65
CA SER A 42 16.95 -6.08 3.66
C SER A 42 16.22 -5.33 2.54
N PHE A 43 15.09 -5.87 2.07
CA PHE A 43 14.25 -5.18 1.09
C PHE A 43 13.71 -3.86 1.64
N THR A 44 13.20 -3.82 2.88
CA THR A 44 12.64 -2.58 3.45
C THR A 44 13.66 -1.46 3.58
N GLN A 45 14.93 -1.80 3.87
CA GLN A 45 16.02 -0.82 3.93
C GLN A 45 16.30 -0.16 2.58
N GLN A 46 16.18 -0.92 1.48
CA GLN A 46 16.39 -0.41 0.12
C GLN A 46 15.15 0.25 -0.46
N PHE A 47 13.96 -0.18 -0.06
CA PHE A 47 12.71 0.30 -0.63
C PHE A 47 12.43 1.77 -0.28
N ALA A 48 12.92 2.24 0.89
CA ALA A 48 12.79 3.64 1.28
C ALA A 48 13.38 4.60 0.23
N SER A 49 14.62 4.35 -0.24
CA SER A 49 15.23 5.22 -1.26
C SER A 49 14.51 5.17 -2.60
N ARG A 50 13.87 4.04 -2.94
CA ARG A 50 13.04 3.93 -4.15
C ARG A 50 11.76 4.76 -4.08
N ILE A 51 11.19 4.92 -2.89
CA ILE A 51 10.07 5.83 -2.66
C ILE A 51 10.54 7.27 -2.83
N ASP A 52 11.69 7.62 -2.26
CA ASP A 52 12.26 8.98 -2.38
C ASP A 52 12.54 9.34 -3.85
N GLU A 53 13.12 8.43 -4.63
CA GLU A 53 13.32 8.60 -6.09
C GLU A 53 12.00 8.84 -6.84
N LEU A 54 10.93 8.11 -6.47
CA LEU A 54 9.60 8.31 -7.06
C LEU A 54 9.01 9.67 -6.68
N GLU A 55 9.19 10.07 -5.42
CA GLU A 55 8.72 11.35 -4.89
C GLU A 55 9.44 12.52 -5.58
N GLU A 56 10.76 12.42 -5.75
CA GLU A 56 11.57 13.43 -6.44
C GLU A 56 11.11 13.64 -7.89
N MET A 57 10.78 12.56 -8.60
CA MET A 57 10.33 12.64 -9.99
C MET A 57 8.91 13.20 -10.17
N LEU A 58 7.99 12.94 -9.23
CA LEU A 58 6.56 13.25 -9.40
C LEU A 58 6.08 14.39 -8.51
N THR A 59 6.38 14.36 -7.22
CA THR A 59 5.77 15.27 -6.23
C THR A 59 6.19 16.72 -6.45
N GLY A 60 7.44 16.96 -6.84
CA GLY A 60 7.95 18.29 -7.19
C GLY A 60 7.57 18.76 -8.62
N ASN A 61 7.16 17.84 -9.48
CA ASN A 61 7.00 18.10 -10.90
C ASN A 61 5.81 19.03 -11.20
N ARG A 62 6.09 20.15 -11.89
CA ARG A 62 5.07 21.15 -12.23
C ARG A 62 3.97 20.58 -13.12
N ILE A 63 4.31 19.76 -14.12
CA ILE A 63 3.33 19.15 -15.03
C ILE A 63 2.42 18.22 -14.24
N TRP A 64 2.99 17.44 -13.31
CA TRP A 64 2.22 16.56 -12.43
C TRP A 64 1.23 17.32 -11.57
N LYS A 65 1.68 18.38 -10.88
CA LYS A 65 0.81 19.25 -10.07
C LYS A 65 -0.29 19.91 -10.89
N GLN A 66 0.04 20.45 -12.06
CA GLN A 66 -0.94 21.10 -12.95
C GLN A 66 -2.07 20.16 -13.41
N ARG A 67 -1.82 18.83 -13.41
CA ARG A 67 -2.79 17.83 -13.86
C ARG A 67 -3.63 17.24 -12.74
N LEU A 68 -3.27 17.45 -11.48
CA LEU A 68 -3.88 16.78 -10.33
C LEU A 68 -4.37 17.73 -9.24
N VAL A 69 -3.74 18.89 -9.06
CA VAL A 69 -4.19 19.89 -8.08
C VAL A 69 -5.50 20.51 -8.60
N ASP A 70 -6.46 20.68 -7.69
CA ASP A 70 -7.82 21.17 -7.96
C ASP A 70 -8.67 20.29 -8.91
N ILE A 71 -8.27 19.03 -9.12
CA ILE A 71 -9.03 18.05 -9.90
C ILE A 71 -9.69 17.03 -8.97
N GLY A 72 -11.00 16.81 -9.12
CA GLY A 72 -11.74 15.81 -8.36
C GLY A 72 -11.89 16.17 -6.87
N THR A 73 -12.01 17.46 -6.54
CA THR A 73 -12.19 17.94 -5.17
C THR A 73 -13.52 17.46 -4.58
N VAL A 74 -13.46 16.79 -3.43
CA VAL A 74 -14.62 16.25 -2.72
C VAL A 74 -14.61 16.76 -1.29
N THR A 75 -15.74 17.33 -0.85
CA THR A 75 -15.90 17.80 0.54
C THR A 75 -16.09 16.64 1.52
N ALA A 76 -15.73 16.83 2.78
CA ALA A 76 -15.94 15.83 3.83
C ALA A 76 -17.40 15.36 3.95
N GLN A 77 -18.36 16.25 3.71
CA GLN A 77 -19.79 15.93 3.75
C GLN A 77 -20.18 15.03 2.58
N GLN A 78 -19.83 15.42 1.35
CA GLN A 78 -20.07 14.59 0.15
C GLN A 78 -19.42 13.21 0.28
N ALA A 79 -18.18 13.14 0.77
CA ALA A 79 -17.48 11.88 0.94
C ALA A 79 -18.23 10.92 1.88
N LYS A 80 -18.86 11.45 2.95
CA LYS A 80 -19.70 10.65 3.85
C LYS A 80 -21.02 10.26 3.20
N ASP A 81 -21.71 11.21 2.57
CA ASP A 81 -23.02 10.98 1.97
C ASP A 81 -22.96 9.98 0.81
N TRP A 82 -21.84 9.95 0.07
CA TRP A 82 -21.60 9.01 -1.03
C TRP A 82 -20.98 7.68 -0.58
N GLY A 83 -20.74 7.49 0.72
CA GLY A 83 -20.19 6.25 1.25
C GLY A 83 -18.73 5.98 0.85
N PHE A 84 -17.92 7.03 0.67
CA PHE A 84 -16.50 6.87 0.41
C PHE A 84 -15.79 6.24 1.63
N SER A 85 -14.67 5.57 1.37
CA SER A 85 -13.85 4.92 2.39
C SER A 85 -12.35 5.08 2.10
N GLY A 86 -11.50 4.72 3.07
CA GLY A 86 -10.05 4.67 2.89
C GLY A 86 -9.42 6.03 2.56
N VAL A 87 -8.60 6.08 1.51
CA VAL A 87 -7.85 7.28 1.12
C VAL A 87 -8.77 8.42 0.69
N MET A 88 -9.92 8.12 0.08
CA MET A 88 -10.87 9.16 -0.35
C MET A 88 -11.41 9.96 0.83
N LEU A 89 -11.76 9.31 1.95
CA LEU A 89 -12.16 10.01 3.18
C LEU A 89 -11.02 10.84 3.77
N ARG A 90 -9.81 10.26 3.85
CA ARG A 90 -8.66 10.94 4.42
C ARG A 90 -8.23 12.15 3.59
N GLY A 91 -8.28 12.05 2.26
CA GLY A 91 -7.99 13.16 1.34
C GLY A 91 -8.99 14.30 1.46
N SER A 92 -10.26 14.01 1.76
CA SER A 92 -11.30 15.00 2.04
C SER A 92 -11.25 15.59 3.47
N GLY A 93 -10.23 15.26 4.27
CA GLY A 93 -10.02 15.82 5.62
C GLY A 93 -10.68 15.06 6.77
N VAL A 94 -11.24 13.87 6.53
CA VAL A 94 -11.83 13.04 7.60
C VAL A 94 -10.75 12.12 8.19
N CYS A 95 -10.42 12.33 9.47
CA CYS A 95 -9.46 11.49 10.21
C CYS A 95 -10.06 10.12 10.58
N TRP A 96 -10.21 9.24 9.58
CA TRP A 96 -10.76 7.89 9.77
C TRP A 96 -9.87 6.80 9.15
N ASP A 97 -9.50 5.81 9.96
CA ASP A 97 -8.76 4.63 9.55
C ASP A 97 -9.15 3.45 10.45
N LEU A 98 -9.62 2.35 9.87
CA LEU A 98 -10.07 1.18 10.62
C LEU A 98 -8.94 0.56 11.44
N ARG A 99 -7.70 0.60 10.96
CA ARG A 99 -6.53 0.05 11.67
C ARG A 99 -6.23 0.76 12.99
N ARG A 100 -6.81 1.94 13.22
CA ARG A 100 -6.69 2.71 14.46
C ARG A 100 -8.01 2.80 15.22
N ALA A 101 -9.13 2.99 14.50
CA ALA A 101 -10.44 3.17 15.11
C ALA A 101 -11.06 1.85 15.61
N ALA A 102 -10.81 0.75 14.90
CA ALA A 102 -11.33 -0.59 15.21
C ALA A 102 -10.32 -1.66 14.75
N PRO A 103 -9.19 -1.80 15.46
CA PRO A 103 -8.11 -2.73 15.10
C PRO A 103 -8.50 -4.21 15.24
#